data_AF-A0A1H4LN52-F1
#
_entry.id   AF-A0A1H4LN52-F1
#
_cell.length_a   1.000
_cell.length_b   1.000
_cell.length_c   1.000
_cell.angle_alpha   90.00
_cell.angle_beta   90.00
_cell.angle_gamma   90.00
#
_symmetry.space_group_name_H-M   'P 1'
#
loop_
_entity.id
_entity.type
_entity.pdbx_description
1 polymer ?
#
loop_
_entity_poly.entity_id
_entity_poly.type
_entity_poly.pdbx_seq_one_letter_code
_entity_poly.pdbx_strand_id
1 'polypeptide(L)'
;MVDLRSRTHGPGAMRAVNLVVLAYDDRVVARTADEDAVHYLDARVHPGDRRAPGQISLALVSKKDGRSASGHENSARYSAEQFASIERAAGENRTPLRDAAGSVVGTVFGVSADLLIHDGAVVLNTKTLGGTELSVGADAEGRDIRAQMVASTRSARRARDAAQAQTPPLAAEELALR
;
A
#
# COMPACT_ATOMS: atom_id res chain seq x y z
N MET A 1 -9.00 -6.80 14.88
CA MET A 1 -7.88 -6.35 14.01
C MET A 1 -8.36 -6.49 12.57
N VAL A 2 -8.66 -5.40 11.86
CA VAL A 2 -9.02 -5.51 10.44
C VAL A 2 -7.72 -5.34 9.64
N ASP A 3 -7.11 -6.48 9.36
CA ASP A 3 -6.02 -6.59 8.39
C ASP A 3 -6.64 -6.48 6.99
N LEU A 4 -5.96 -5.87 6.01
CA LEU A 4 -6.34 -5.98 4.60
C LEU A 4 -6.52 -7.45 4.20
N ARG A 5 -5.73 -8.35 4.83
CA ARG A 5 -5.83 -9.82 4.72
C ARG A 5 -7.13 -10.41 5.29
N SER A 6 -7.80 -9.73 6.21
CA SER A 6 -9.08 -10.19 6.80
C SER A 6 -10.29 -9.79 5.95
N ARG A 7 -10.17 -8.77 5.09
CA ARG A 7 -11.20 -8.36 4.11
C ARG A 7 -10.90 -8.80 2.67
N THR A 8 -9.82 -9.54 2.45
CA THR A 8 -9.61 -10.32 1.20
C THR A 8 -10.54 -11.53 1.07
N HIS A 9 -11.40 -11.78 2.06
CA HIS A 9 -12.44 -12.80 1.98
C HIS A 9 -13.70 -12.24 1.32
N GLY A 10 -13.72 -12.30 0.00
CA GLY A 10 -14.87 -11.97 -0.84
C GLY A 10 -14.52 -12.15 -2.32
N PRO A 11 -15.44 -12.63 -3.18
CA PRO A 11 -15.19 -12.72 -4.62
C PRO A 11 -14.71 -11.38 -5.18
N GLY A 12 -13.51 -11.34 -5.78
CA GLY A 12 -12.94 -10.13 -6.38
C GLY A 12 -12.27 -9.12 -5.42
N ALA A 13 -12.11 -9.47 -4.13
CA ALA A 13 -11.46 -8.58 -3.17
C ALA A 13 -10.00 -8.25 -3.56
N MET A 14 -9.31 -9.20 -4.21
CA MET A 14 -7.92 -9.05 -4.69
C MET A 14 -7.84 -8.67 -6.18
N ARG A 15 -8.95 -8.40 -6.87
CA ARG A 15 -8.94 -8.09 -8.30
C ARG A 15 -9.05 -6.60 -8.58
N ALA A 16 -8.33 -6.12 -9.60
CA ALA A 16 -8.36 -4.73 -10.06
C ALA A 16 -8.34 -3.73 -8.89
N VAL A 17 -7.36 -3.88 -8.00
CA VAL A 17 -7.15 -2.98 -6.87
C VAL A 17 -6.42 -1.77 -7.40
N ASN A 18 -6.90 -0.56 -7.07
CA ASN A 18 -6.18 0.67 -7.40
C ASN A 18 -5.06 0.86 -6.38
N LEU A 19 -3.85 1.06 -6.88
CA LEU A 19 -2.62 1.03 -6.12
C LEU A 19 -1.81 2.31 -6.38
N VAL A 20 -1.08 2.67 -5.34
CA VAL A 20 0.00 3.66 -5.34
C VAL A 20 1.30 2.89 -5.15
N VAL A 21 2.20 2.97 -6.12
CA VAL A 21 3.53 2.35 -6.04
C VAL A 21 4.56 3.45 -5.81
N LEU A 22 5.20 3.42 -4.64
CA LEU A 22 6.29 4.34 -4.30
C LEU A 22 7.61 3.66 -4.68
N ALA A 23 8.27 4.20 -5.70
CA ALA A 23 9.61 3.81 -6.10
C ALA A 23 10.60 4.86 -5.57
N TYR A 24 11.45 4.45 -4.63
CA TYR A 24 12.48 5.33 -4.06
C TYR A 24 13.79 5.13 -4.81
N ASP A 25 14.53 6.22 -5.05
CA ASP A 25 15.77 6.17 -5.82
C ASP A 25 16.88 5.39 -5.10
N ASP A 26 16.83 5.36 -3.76
CA ASP A 26 17.80 4.66 -2.90
C ASP A 26 17.44 3.18 -2.63
N ARG A 27 16.36 2.66 -3.23
CA ARG A 27 15.85 1.29 -3.03
C ARG A 27 16.09 0.38 -4.22
N VAL A 28 17.23 0.56 -4.88
CA VAL A 28 17.67 -0.25 -6.01
C VAL A 28 18.98 -0.95 -5.64
N VAL A 29 18.96 -2.28 -5.70
CA VAL A 29 20.17 -3.10 -5.55
C VAL A 29 20.58 -3.57 -6.93
N ALA A 30 21.61 -2.94 -7.48
CA ALA A 30 22.30 -3.47 -8.64
C ALA A 30 22.99 -4.77 -8.22
N ARG A 31 22.67 -5.87 -8.90
CA ARG A 31 23.54 -7.05 -8.85
C ARG A 31 24.56 -6.94 -9.98
N THR A 32 25.55 -7.83 -9.95
CA THR A 32 26.74 -7.81 -10.81
C THR A 32 26.41 -7.76 -12.30
N ALA A 33 27.42 -7.65 -13.18
CA ALA A 33 27.25 -7.52 -14.63
C ALA A 33 26.29 -8.54 -15.30
N ASP A 34 26.03 -9.68 -14.64
CA ASP A 34 25.19 -10.78 -15.13
C ASP A 34 23.78 -10.85 -14.48
N GLU A 35 23.43 -9.93 -13.57
CA GLU A 35 22.17 -9.99 -12.83
C GLU A 35 21.43 -8.65 -12.90
N ASP A 36 20.15 -8.69 -13.28
CA ASP A 36 19.29 -7.51 -13.39
C ASP A 36 19.15 -6.75 -12.06
N ALA A 37 19.02 -5.43 -12.16
CA ALA A 37 18.73 -4.56 -11.04
C ALA A 37 17.44 -4.99 -10.33
N VAL A 38 17.49 -4.97 -9.00
CA VAL A 38 16.37 -5.31 -8.14
C VAL A 38 15.80 -4.04 -7.51
N HIS A 39 14.52 -3.80 -7.75
CA HIS A 39 13.80 -2.65 -7.21
C HIS A 39 12.96 -3.08 -5.99
N TYR A 40 13.11 -2.37 -4.87
CA TYR A 40 12.26 -2.56 -3.69
C TYR A 40 11.18 -1.50 -3.64
N LEU A 41 9.97 -1.89 -4.07
CA LEU A 41 8.84 -0.98 -4.23
C LEU A 41 7.88 -1.10 -3.04
N ASP A 42 7.46 0.03 -2.49
CA ASP A 42 6.40 0.11 -1.48
C ASP A 42 5.06 0.30 -2.22
N ALA A 43 4.30 -0.77 -2.32
CA ALA A 43 2.99 -0.77 -2.96
C ALA A 43 1.89 -0.67 -1.90
N ARG A 44 0.97 0.27 -2.12
CA ARG A 44 -0.12 0.59 -1.19
C ARG A 44 -1.44 0.68 -1.94
N VAL A 45 -2.54 0.39 -1.25
CA VAL A 45 -3.88 0.66 -1.76
C VAL A 45 -4.08 2.16 -1.88
N HIS A 46 -4.59 2.61 -3.02
CA HIS A 46 -4.90 4.02 -3.26
C HIS A 46 -5.92 4.52 -2.23
N PRO A 47 -5.74 5.71 -1.61
CA PRO A 47 -6.67 6.22 -0.59
C PRO A 47 -8.11 6.40 -1.10
N GLY A 48 -8.27 6.65 -2.40
CA GLY A 48 -9.57 6.68 -3.09
C GLY A 48 -10.11 5.32 -3.56
N ASP A 49 -9.38 4.20 -3.39
CA ASP A 49 -9.93 2.88 -3.71
C ASP A 49 -11.08 2.56 -2.75
N ARG A 50 -12.14 1.92 -3.25
CA ARG A 50 -13.29 1.47 -2.45
C ARG A 50 -12.92 0.62 -1.23
N ARG A 51 -11.75 -0.02 -1.22
CA ARG A 51 -11.23 -0.87 -0.15
C ARG A 51 -10.48 -0.11 0.93
N ALA A 52 -10.03 1.12 0.66
CA ALA A 52 -9.24 1.93 1.58
C ALA A 52 -10.02 2.45 2.81
N PRO A 53 -11.30 2.85 2.71
CA PRO A 53 -12.07 3.29 3.87
C PRO A 53 -12.10 2.24 4.99
N GLY A 54 -11.76 2.68 6.21
CA GLY A 54 -11.71 1.82 7.40
C GLY A 54 -10.41 1.01 7.56
N GLN A 55 -9.45 1.13 6.64
CA GLN A 55 -8.14 0.48 6.78
C GLN A 55 -7.17 1.34 7.59
N ILE A 56 -6.58 0.74 8.62
CA ILE A 56 -5.58 1.40 9.48
C ILE A 56 -4.15 1.34 8.91
N SER A 57 -3.98 0.58 7.82
CA SER A 57 -2.78 0.50 6.98
C SER A 57 -3.23 0.29 5.55
N LEU A 58 -2.60 1.00 4.61
CA LEU A 58 -2.81 0.82 3.18
C LEU A 58 -1.69 0.01 2.51
N ALA A 59 -0.60 -0.27 3.23
CA ALA A 59 0.53 -1.00 2.66
C ALA A 59 0.19 -2.47 2.41
N LEU A 60 0.56 -2.98 1.23
CA LEU A 60 0.39 -4.39 0.89
C LEU A 60 1.37 -5.27 1.68
N VAL A 61 2.61 -4.79 1.80
CA VAL A 61 3.63 -5.38 2.67
C VAL A 61 3.63 -4.60 3.98
N SER A 62 3.21 -5.25 5.08
CA SER A 62 3.33 -4.72 6.43
C SER A 62 4.39 -5.52 7.16
N LYS A 63 5.55 -4.94 7.47
CA LYS A 63 6.53 -5.58 8.37
C LYS A 63 6.46 -4.95 9.75
N LYS A 64 6.19 -5.78 10.76
CA LYS A 64 6.03 -5.40 12.16
C LYS A 64 7.34 -5.56 12.97
N ASP A 65 8.35 -6.22 12.39
CA ASP A 65 9.44 -6.86 13.16
C ASP A 65 10.85 -6.29 12.89
N GLY A 66 10.96 -5.04 12.42
CA GLY A 66 12.20 -4.24 12.49
C GLY A 66 13.41 -4.70 11.66
N ARG A 67 13.32 -5.78 10.87
CA ARG A 67 14.35 -6.15 9.88
C ARG A 67 13.69 -6.63 8.60
N SER A 68 13.60 -5.75 7.60
CA SER A 68 13.39 -6.26 6.25
C SER A 68 14.65 -7.01 5.84
N ALA A 69 14.53 -8.22 5.27
CA ALA A 69 15.67 -8.94 4.68
C ALA A 69 16.41 -8.09 3.61
N SER A 70 15.73 -7.09 3.05
CA SER A 70 16.28 -6.09 2.14
C SER A 70 16.71 -4.77 2.79
N GLY A 71 16.51 -4.59 4.09
CA GLY A 71 16.68 -3.29 4.78
C GLY A 71 15.56 -2.27 4.51
N HIS A 72 14.69 -2.48 3.52
CA HIS A 72 13.62 -1.54 3.16
C HIS A 72 12.26 -1.95 3.75
N GLU A 73 11.71 -1.10 4.61
CA GLU A 73 10.39 -1.32 5.22
C GLU A 73 9.27 -1.26 4.18
N ASN A 74 8.23 -2.08 4.40
CA ASN A 74 6.99 -2.14 3.61
C ASN A 74 7.19 -2.31 2.10
N SER A 75 8.32 -2.88 1.68
CA SER A 75 8.68 -3.02 0.26
C SER A 75 8.75 -4.47 -0.18
N ALA A 76 8.33 -4.73 -1.41
CA ALA A 76 8.48 -6.02 -2.09
C ALA A 76 9.53 -5.93 -3.20
N ARG A 77 10.13 -7.08 -3.52
CA ARG A 77 11.16 -7.22 -4.56
C ARG A 77 10.50 -7.28 -5.95
N TYR A 78 10.98 -6.48 -6.89
CA TYR A 78 10.62 -6.54 -8.30
C TYR A 78 11.89 -6.53 -9.18
N SER A 79 11.86 -7.26 -10.30
CA SER A 79 12.89 -7.16 -11.33
C SER A 79 12.79 -5.84 -12.09
N ALA A 80 13.84 -5.48 -12.82
CA ALA A 80 13.82 -4.34 -13.73
C ALA A 80 12.67 -4.41 -14.76
N GLU A 81 12.40 -5.60 -15.33
CA GLU A 81 11.29 -5.81 -16.27
C GLU A 81 9.91 -5.59 -15.61
N GLN A 82 9.76 -6.07 -14.38
CA GLN A 82 8.55 -5.87 -13.59
C GLN A 82 8.34 -4.39 -13.26
N PHE A 83 9.41 -3.68 -12.90
CA PHE A 83 9.35 -2.24 -12.65
C PHE A 83 8.99 -1.47 -13.93
N ALA A 84 9.64 -1.75 -15.06
CA ALA A 84 9.33 -1.13 -16.34
C ALA A 84 7.87 -1.38 -16.78
N SER A 85 7.30 -2.53 -16.41
CA SER A 85 5.88 -2.83 -16.66
C SER A 85 4.95 -1.97 -15.81
N ILE A 86 5.31 -1.66 -14.56
CA ILE A 86 4.58 -0.74 -13.69
C ILE A 86 4.63 0.68 -14.27
N GLU A 87 5.81 1.15 -14.69
CA GLU A 87 5.98 2.47 -15.29
C GLU A 87 5.12 2.62 -16.54
N ARG A 88 5.15 1.61 -17.42
CA ARG A 88 4.33 1.58 -18.64
C ARG A 88 2.84 1.59 -18.35
N ALA A 89 2.40 0.83 -17.34
CA ALA A 89 1.00 0.76 -16.95
C ALA A 89 0.49 2.07 -16.34
N ALA A 90 1.34 2.79 -15.60
CA ALA A 90 1.00 4.08 -15.01
C ALA A 90 0.87 5.19 -16.06
N GLY A 91 1.71 5.17 -17.10
CA GLY A 91 1.73 6.21 -18.12
C GLY A 91 1.98 7.60 -17.50
N GLU A 92 1.06 8.52 -17.74
CA GLU A 92 1.12 9.88 -17.18
C GLU A 92 0.61 9.99 -15.74
N ASN A 93 0.00 8.92 -15.17
CA ASN A 93 -0.43 8.89 -13.78
C ASN A 93 0.76 8.65 -12.83
N ARG A 94 1.68 9.62 -12.82
CA ARG A 94 2.91 9.60 -12.02
C ARG A 94 3.19 10.98 -11.43
N THR A 95 3.86 11.01 -10.29
CA THR A 95 4.27 12.27 -9.63
C THR A 95 5.61 12.09 -8.94
N PRO A 96 6.47 13.12 -8.84
CA PRO A 96 7.69 13.05 -8.04
C PRO A 96 7.35 12.75 -6.57
N LEU A 97 8.05 11.77 -6.00
CA LEU A 97 8.00 11.48 -4.58
C LEU A 97 8.91 12.46 -3.85
N ARG A 98 8.34 13.27 -2.96
CA ARG A 98 9.09 14.24 -2.17
C ARG A 98 9.27 13.81 -0.72
N ASP A 99 10.41 14.17 -0.15
CA ASP A 99 10.66 14.07 1.29
C ASP A 99 10.07 15.28 2.05
N ALA A 100 10.29 15.31 3.37
CA ALA A 100 9.79 16.40 4.21
C ALA A 100 10.48 17.75 3.93
N ALA A 101 11.65 17.75 3.31
CA ALA A 101 12.39 18.95 2.89
C ALA A 101 11.97 19.43 1.48
N GLY A 102 11.10 18.68 0.79
CA GLY A 102 10.64 18.98 -0.56
C GLY A 102 11.56 18.44 -1.67
N SER A 103 12.64 17.73 -1.32
CA SER A 103 13.56 17.10 -2.26
C SER A 103 12.90 15.90 -2.90
N VAL A 104 13.15 15.69 -4.20
CA VAL A 104 12.69 14.49 -4.90
C VAL A 104 13.57 13.31 -4.46
N VAL A 105 12.92 12.26 -3.96
CA VAL A 105 13.57 11.02 -3.46
C VAL A 105 13.06 9.77 -4.18
N GLY A 106 12.35 9.96 -5.28
CA GLY A 106 11.77 8.88 -6.06
C GLY A 106 10.60 9.33 -6.94
N THR A 107 9.84 8.36 -7.41
CA THR A 107 8.63 8.55 -8.21
C THR A 107 7.48 7.72 -7.67
N VAL A 108 6.28 8.29 -7.72
CA VAL A 108 5.03 7.59 -7.40
C VAL A 108 4.30 7.27 -8.68
N PHE A 109 3.79 6.05 -8.78
CA PHE A 109 3.02 5.56 -9.91
C PHE A 109 1.61 5.13 -9.47
N GLY A 110 0.60 5.56 -10.20
CA GLY A 110 -0.78 5.08 -10.05
C GLY A 110 -1.04 3.94 -11.02
N VAL A 111 -1.37 2.76 -10.49
CA VAL A 111 -1.70 1.58 -11.32
C VAL A 111 -2.91 0.84 -10.76
N SER A 112 -3.54 -0.01 -11.58
CA SER A 112 -4.47 -1.03 -11.11
C SER A 112 -3.89 -2.42 -11.37
N ALA A 113 -4.07 -3.33 -10.43
CA ALA A 113 -3.60 -4.71 -10.59
C ALA A 113 -4.39 -5.68 -9.71
N ASP A 114 -4.31 -6.96 -10.04
CA ASP A 114 -4.68 -8.00 -9.09
C ASP A 114 -3.59 -8.13 -8.03
N LEU A 115 -3.96 -8.59 -6.84
CA LEU A 115 -3.04 -8.90 -5.77
C LEU A 115 -2.81 -10.40 -5.71
N LEU A 116 -1.59 -10.80 -5.36
CA LEU A 116 -1.24 -12.19 -5.08
C LEU A 116 -0.39 -12.29 -3.82
N ILE A 117 -0.25 -13.51 -3.30
CA ILE A 117 0.63 -13.78 -2.18
C ILE A 117 1.95 -14.31 -2.73
N HIS A 118 3.05 -13.64 -2.39
CA HIS A 118 4.42 -14.05 -2.70
C HIS A 118 5.27 -13.94 -1.43
N ASP A 119 5.99 -15.01 -1.08
CA ASP A 119 6.83 -15.08 0.12
C ASP A 119 6.11 -14.63 1.42
N GLY A 120 4.84 -15.00 1.57
CA GLY A 120 4.02 -14.65 2.74
C GLY A 120 3.59 -13.18 2.83
N ALA A 121 3.89 -12.37 1.80
CA ALA A 121 3.43 -11.00 1.67
C ALA A 121 2.39 -10.86 0.55
N VAL A 122 1.49 -9.88 0.70
CA VAL A 122 0.61 -9.49 -0.41
C VAL A 122 1.40 -8.56 -1.30
N VAL A 123 1.45 -8.85 -2.59
CA VAL A 123 2.17 -8.06 -3.60
C VAL A 123 1.27 -7.82 -4.81
N LEU A 124 1.63 -6.85 -5.63
CA LEU A 124 0.91 -6.59 -6.88
C LEU A 124 1.30 -7.62 -7.94
N ASN A 125 0.34 -8.09 -8.71
CA ASN A 125 0.58 -8.99 -9.83
C ASN A 125 0.92 -8.18 -11.07
N THR A 126 2.19 -8.20 -11.48
CA THR A 126 2.64 -7.45 -12.65
C THR A 126 2.04 -7.95 -13.98
N LYS A 127 1.47 -9.16 -14.00
CA LYS A 127 0.84 -9.74 -15.20
C LYS A 127 -0.56 -9.19 -15.47
N THR A 128 -1.19 -8.53 -14.50
CA THR A 128 -2.54 -7.96 -14.61
C THR A 128 -2.55 -6.45 -14.44
N LEU A 129 -1.39 -5.82 -14.69
CA LEU A 129 -1.23 -4.37 -14.62
C LEU A 129 -2.11 -3.65 -15.66
N GLY A 130 -2.74 -2.58 -15.20
CA GLY A 130 -3.37 -1.56 -16.03
C GLY A 130 -3.22 -0.18 -15.40
N GLY A 131 -3.64 0.85 -16.14
CA GLY A 131 -3.76 2.19 -15.57
C GLY A 131 -4.88 2.24 -14.53
N THR A 132 -4.71 3.11 -13.53
CA THR A 132 -5.82 3.52 -12.66
C THR A 132 -6.25 4.93 -13.03
N GLU A 133 -7.56 5.18 -13.00
CA GLU A 133 -8.16 6.51 -13.14
C GLU A 133 -7.98 7.35 -11.86
N LEU A 134 -7.56 6.74 -10.74
CA LEU A 134 -7.33 7.47 -9.50
C LEU A 134 -5.98 8.18 -9.56
N SER A 135 -6.01 9.51 -9.55
CA SER A 135 -4.80 10.32 -9.66
C SER A 135 -3.88 10.16 -8.44
N VAL A 136 -2.59 9.96 -8.68
CA VAL A 136 -1.55 10.09 -7.64
C VAL A 136 -1.04 11.51 -7.47
N GLY A 137 -1.64 12.48 -8.18
CA GLY A 137 -1.33 13.90 -8.04
C GLY A 137 -1.84 14.50 -6.73
N ALA A 138 -1.66 15.81 -6.60
CA ALA A 138 -2.26 16.55 -5.49
C ALA A 138 -3.79 16.50 -5.60
N ASP A 139 -4.48 16.35 -4.47
CA ASP A 139 -5.94 16.43 -4.43
C ASP A 139 -6.45 17.87 -4.52
N ALA A 140 -7.76 18.06 -4.46
CA ALA A 140 -8.40 19.38 -4.50
C ALA A 140 -7.94 20.31 -3.37
N GLU A 141 -7.46 19.75 -2.25
CA GLU A 141 -6.90 20.50 -1.12
C GLU A 141 -5.38 20.71 -1.23
N GLY A 142 -4.78 20.35 -2.36
CA GLY A 142 -3.34 20.48 -2.62
C GLY A 142 -2.48 19.47 -1.86
N ARG A 143 -3.07 18.42 -1.27
CA ARG A 143 -2.33 17.41 -0.52
C ARG A 143 -1.75 16.39 -1.48
N ASP A 144 -0.45 16.13 -1.34
CA ASP A 144 0.19 15.04 -2.07
C ASP A 144 -0.38 13.67 -1.67
N ILE A 145 -0.07 12.66 -2.47
CA ILE A 145 -0.59 11.30 -2.27
C ILE A 145 -0.17 10.69 -0.91
N ARG A 146 0.99 11.06 -0.34
CA ARG A 146 1.41 10.59 0.99
C ARG A 146 0.54 11.20 2.09
N ALA A 147 0.28 12.50 2.00
CA ALA A 147 -0.62 13.21 2.91
C ALA A 147 -2.05 12.66 2.81
N GLN A 148 -2.52 12.34 1.60
CA GLN A 148 -3.81 11.67 1.39
C GLN A 148 -3.86 10.29 2.08
N MET A 149 -2.83 9.46 1.94
CA MET A 149 -2.75 8.15 2.63
C MET A 149 -2.72 8.28 4.16
N VAL A 150 -1.98 9.25 4.69
CA VAL A 150 -1.94 9.54 6.15
C VAL A 150 -3.32 10.01 6.63
N ALA A 151 -4.00 10.86 5.88
CA ALA A 151 -5.34 11.33 6.22
C ALA A 151 -6.35 10.16 6.26
N SER A 152 -6.33 9.28 5.25
CA SER A 152 -7.17 8.08 5.17
C SER A 152 -6.97 7.16 6.39
N THR A 153 -5.73 6.77 6.67
CA THR A 153 -5.42 5.86 7.80
C THR A 153 -5.70 6.48 9.17
N ARG A 154 -5.47 7.79 9.34
CA ARG A 154 -5.81 8.53 10.57
C ARG A 154 -7.32 8.57 10.80
N SER A 155 -8.11 8.80 9.74
CA SER A 155 -9.58 8.77 9.81
C SER A 155 -10.07 7.38 10.26
N ALA A 156 -9.53 6.31 9.63
CA ALA A 156 -9.86 4.94 9.98
C ALA A 156 -9.51 4.60 11.44
N ARG A 157 -8.35 5.05 11.94
CA ARG A 157 -7.94 4.86 13.35
C ARG A 157 -8.90 5.55 14.31
N ARG A 158 -9.24 6.81 14.06
CA ARG A 158 -10.21 7.55 14.90
C ARG A 158 -11.57 6.87 14.93
N ALA A 159 -12.08 6.42 13.79
CA ALA A 159 -13.36 5.71 13.71
C ALA A 159 -13.32 4.39 14.50
N ARG A 160 -12.22 3.65 14.41
CA ARG A 160 -12.01 2.41 15.19
C ARG A 160 -11.98 2.70 16.69
N ASP A 161 -11.18 3.68 17.10
CA ASP A 161 -11.00 4.00 18.52
C ASP A 161 -12.32 4.52 19.12
N ALA A 162 -13.12 5.27 18.35
CA ALA A 162 -14.48 5.67 18.73
C ALA A 162 -15.45 4.49 18.85
N ALA A 163 -15.41 3.53 17.92
CA ALA A 163 -16.23 2.31 18.00
C ALA A 163 -15.86 1.43 19.21
N GLN A 164 -14.57 1.36 19.54
CA GLN A 164 -14.08 0.65 20.72
C GLN A 164 -14.53 1.34 22.02
N ALA A 165 -14.51 2.67 22.07
CA ALA A 165 -14.99 3.44 23.22
C ALA A 165 -16.52 3.33 23.44
N GLN A 166 -17.28 3.00 22.40
CA GLN A 166 -18.74 2.83 22.45
C GLN A 166 -19.18 1.39 22.74
N THR A 167 -18.26 0.43 22.86
CA THR A 167 -18.58 -0.96 23.25
C THR A 167 -18.61 -1.05 24.79
N PRO A 168 -19.78 -1.18 25.44
CA PRO A 168 -19.83 -1.38 26.88
C PRO A 168 -19.23 -2.75 27.25
N PRO A 169 -18.66 -2.92 28.46
CA PRO A 169 -18.24 -4.23 28.95
C PRO A 169 -19.49 -5.08 29.29
N LEU A 170 -20.14 -5.64 28.29
CA LEU A 170 -21.22 -6.62 28.44
C LEU A 170 -20.73 -8.00 28.03
N ALA A 171 -19.78 -8.57 28.79
CA ALA A 171 -19.38 -9.97 28.67
C ALA A 171 -18.57 -10.49 29.88
N ALA A 172 -18.82 -10.01 31.10
CA ALA A 172 -18.16 -10.56 32.31
C ALA A 172 -19.11 -10.95 33.46
N GLU A 173 -20.40 -10.59 33.42
CA GLU A 173 -21.30 -10.78 34.58
C GLU A 173 -22.50 -11.71 34.36
N GLU A 174 -22.69 -12.30 33.18
CA GLU A 174 -23.86 -13.18 32.92
C GLU A 174 -23.56 -14.69 32.94
N LEU A 175 -22.38 -15.10 33.40
CA LEU A 175 -22.00 -16.53 33.57
C LEU A 175 -21.70 -16.92 35.03
N ALA A 176 -21.89 -16.00 35.99
CA ALA A 176 -21.73 -16.28 37.43
C ALA A 176 -23.08 -16.49 38.17
N LEU A 177 -24.21 -16.49 37.45
CA LEU A 177 -25.54 -16.63 38.05
C LEU A 177 -26.46 -17.49 37.16
N ARG A 178 -26.00 -18.69 36.79
CA ARG A 178 -26.87 -19.82 36.41
C ARG A 178 -26.31 -21.12 36.91
#